data_AF-A0A7C8EN95-F1
#
_entry.id   AF-A0A7C8EN95-F1
#
_cell.length_a   1.000
_cell.length_b   1.000
_cell.length_c   1.000
_cell.angle_alpha   90.00
_cell.angle_beta   90.00
_cell.angle_gamma   90.00
#
_symmetry.space_group_name_H-M   'P 1'
#
loop_
_entity.id
_entity.type
_entity.pdbx_description
1 polymer ?
#
loop_
_entity_poly.entity_id
_entity_poly.type
_entity_poly.pdbx_seq_one_letter_code
_entity_poly.pdbx_strand_id
1 'polypeptide(L)'
;ATVIRFERSVPLANTFFIEASKSGTTVESRSFGEYFFERVKSIKANLASENFGVITDPGSRLERLAAERSYRKVFLNYPDIGGRYSALSFFGLAPASLIGIDLDELLVRASKMLDECRMRKPLSQNPGVALGVAIGVLAAGGRDKLTFLLPGPICSFSMWLEQLIAESTGKDGTGVIPVSGDPVETRQSYGEDRLFVEFRITNEPDEALEATAHSLRKAAHPVITVYMRDRLDLGEQFFLWEIATATVGALLNINPFDQPNVQEAKEFTAKILDEVNEEGRVPEAGMEMSHGPLRLYLAGGASSVPQALALFFEGAARDGYLGILAYLTENETNERGLRRIRILVRDRMRIATTVGYGPRYLHSTGQLHKGGTNKGFFLMLTSDIAEDTGIPGQPYTFGMLMRAQALGDFEALRKHRRRVLRVHLSGETPMGLAALEELLRSLI
;
A
#
# COMPACT_ATOMS: atom_id res chain seq x y z
N ALA A 1 7.79 15.92 -8.34
CA ALA A 1 7.00 15.63 -9.56
C ALA A 1 5.50 15.50 -9.26
N THR A 2 5.05 14.50 -8.49
CA THR A 2 3.60 14.25 -8.25
C THR A 2 2.84 15.47 -7.71
N VAL A 3 3.37 16.15 -6.69
CA VAL A 3 2.75 17.34 -6.09
C VAL A 3 2.57 18.46 -7.12
N ILE A 4 3.63 18.75 -7.89
CA ILE A 4 3.63 19.82 -8.90
C ILE A 4 2.68 19.48 -10.06
N ARG A 5 2.68 18.23 -10.51
CA ARG A 5 1.74 17.74 -11.53
C ARG A 5 0.30 17.90 -11.08
N PHE A 6 0.00 17.56 -9.82
CA PHE A 6 -1.33 17.75 -9.26
C PHE A 6 -1.71 19.22 -9.22
N GLU A 7 -0.84 20.09 -8.69
CA GLU A 7 -1.05 21.55 -8.66
C GLU A 7 -1.42 22.10 -10.05
N ARG A 8 -0.73 21.66 -11.10
CA ARG A 8 -0.98 22.07 -12.50
C ARG A 8 -2.28 21.50 -13.08
N SER A 9 -2.82 20.43 -12.51
CA SER A 9 -3.95 19.69 -13.08
C SER A 9 -5.33 20.13 -12.58
N VAL A 10 -5.39 20.93 -11.52
CA VAL A 10 -6.66 21.33 -10.88
C VAL A 10 -6.77 22.84 -10.72
N PRO A 11 -7.98 23.42 -10.87
CA PRO A 11 -8.20 24.83 -10.58
C PRO A 11 -8.18 25.07 -9.06
N LEU A 12 -7.03 25.45 -8.51
CA LEU A 12 -6.81 25.57 -7.05
C LEU A 12 -7.87 26.41 -6.33
N ALA A 13 -8.27 27.56 -6.90
CA ALA A 13 -9.29 28.43 -6.31
C ALA A 13 -10.67 27.75 -6.17
N ASN A 14 -10.95 26.74 -7.00
CA ASN A 14 -12.20 26.01 -7.08
C ASN A 14 -12.09 24.57 -6.58
N THR A 15 -10.95 24.21 -5.98
CA THR A 15 -10.70 22.85 -5.47
C THR A 15 -10.95 22.82 -3.96
N PHE A 16 -11.72 21.84 -3.49
CA PHE A 16 -11.89 21.57 -2.06
C PHE A 16 -10.93 20.45 -1.64
N PHE A 17 -10.05 20.75 -0.68
CA PHE A 17 -9.04 19.86 -0.13
C PHE A 17 -9.54 19.25 1.17
N ILE A 18 -9.45 17.92 1.28
CA ILE A 18 -9.69 17.21 2.53
C ILE A 18 -8.37 16.67 3.04
N GLU A 19 -7.87 17.23 4.14
CA GLU A 19 -6.72 16.66 4.85
C GLU A 19 -7.22 15.60 5.84
N ALA A 20 -6.73 14.37 5.68
CA ALA A 20 -7.17 13.22 6.47
C ALA A 20 -5.99 12.64 7.27
N SER A 21 -6.10 12.65 8.60
CA SER A 21 -5.14 12.03 9.50
C SER A 21 -5.75 11.84 10.88
N LYS A 22 -5.74 10.60 11.39
CA LYS A 22 -6.23 10.26 12.73
C LYS A 22 -5.50 11.07 13.80
N SER A 23 -4.17 10.96 13.84
CA SER A 23 -3.33 11.66 14.83
C SER A 23 -3.14 13.15 14.53
N GLY A 24 -3.34 13.57 13.28
CA GLY A 24 -2.97 14.91 12.81
C GLY A 24 -1.45 15.15 12.76
N THR A 25 -0.65 14.08 12.80
CA THR A 25 0.82 14.15 12.82
C THR A 25 1.49 13.38 11.68
N THR A 26 0.72 12.73 10.81
CA THR A 26 1.25 12.06 9.60
C THR A 26 2.00 13.08 8.74
N VAL A 27 3.29 12.86 8.52
CA VAL A 27 4.18 13.84 7.88
C VAL A 27 3.73 14.15 6.45
N GLU A 28 3.29 13.13 5.71
CA GLU A 28 2.83 13.27 4.33
C GLU A 28 1.55 14.12 4.25
N SER A 29 0.52 13.78 5.03
CA SER A 29 -0.74 14.55 5.07
C SER A 29 -0.48 16.01 5.44
N ARG A 30 0.35 16.25 6.46
CA ARG A 30 0.70 17.60 6.90
C ARG A 30 1.47 18.36 5.82
N SER A 31 2.46 17.74 5.18
CA SER A 31 3.24 18.36 4.12
C SER A 31 2.37 18.75 2.93
N PHE A 32 1.42 17.91 2.52
CA PHE A 32 0.43 18.26 1.49
C PHE A 32 -0.50 19.38 1.94
N GLY A 33 -1.03 19.31 3.17
CA GLY A 33 -1.92 20.31 3.75
C GLY A 33 -1.27 21.69 3.78
N GLU A 34 -0.03 21.79 4.28
CA GLU A 34 0.73 23.05 4.31
C GLU A 34 1.02 23.58 2.91
N TYR A 35 1.43 22.71 1.98
CA TYR A 35 1.72 23.11 0.60
C TYR A 35 0.49 23.70 -0.09
N PHE A 36 -0.61 22.95 -0.13
CA PHE A 36 -1.80 23.38 -0.85
C PHE A 36 -2.49 24.56 -0.16
N PHE A 37 -2.44 24.66 1.17
CA PHE A 37 -2.96 25.83 1.88
C PHE A 37 -2.25 27.11 1.46
N GLU A 38 -0.91 27.13 1.44
CA GLU A 38 -0.15 28.31 1.00
C GLU A 38 -0.37 28.61 -0.49
N ARG A 39 -0.50 27.58 -1.35
CA ARG A 39 -0.85 27.79 -2.77
C ARG A 39 -2.22 28.45 -2.94
N VAL A 40 -3.26 27.94 -2.29
CA VAL A 40 -4.61 28.52 -2.36
C VAL A 40 -4.62 29.92 -1.76
N LYS A 41 -3.92 30.14 -0.65
CA LYS A 41 -3.77 31.46 0.00
C LYS A 41 -3.07 32.48 -0.89
N SER A 42 -2.11 32.07 -1.71
CA SER A 42 -1.51 32.99 -2.70
C SER A 42 -2.50 33.49 -3.75
N ILE A 43 -3.61 32.77 -3.98
CA ILE A 43 -4.66 33.09 -4.97
C ILE A 43 -5.86 33.78 -4.31
N LYS A 44 -6.33 33.24 -3.17
CA LYS A 44 -7.58 33.64 -2.49
C LYS A 44 -7.34 34.48 -1.22
N ALA A 45 -6.09 34.79 -0.88
CA ALA A 45 -5.71 35.51 0.34
C ALA A 45 -6.40 34.92 1.59
N ASN A 46 -7.17 35.74 2.30
CA ASN A 46 -7.89 35.37 3.52
C ASN A 46 -9.05 34.38 3.31
N LEU A 47 -9.47 34.12 2.07
CA LEU A 47 -10.55 33.18 1.74
C LEU A 47 -10.05 31.75 1.47
N ALA A 48 -8.77 31.46 1.72
CA ALA A 48 -8.19 30.15 1.47
C ALA A 48 -8.87 29.04 2.30
N SER A 49 -9.22 29.32 3.55
CA SER A 49 -9.80 28.34 4.48
C SER A 49 -11.14 27.77 4.02
N GLU A 50 -11.87 28.47 3.14
CA GLU A 50 -13.11 27.98 2.51
C GLU A 50 -12.90 26.75 1.61
N ASN A 51 -11.66 26.54 1.15
CA ASN A 51 -11.26 25.43 0.30
C ASN A 51 -10.80 24.20 1.10
N PHE A 52 -10.81 24.24 2.43
CA PHE A 52 -10.25 23.16 3.25
C PHE A 52 -11.27 22.57 4.21
N GLY A 53 -11.24 21.25 4.34
CA GLY A 53 -11.83 20.50 5.43
C GLY A 53 -10.88 19.44 5.95
N VAL A 54 -11.16 18.91 7.14
CA VAL A 54 -10.34 17.86 7.76
C VAL A 54 -11.17 16.68 8.23
N ILE A 55 -10.58 15.49 8.18
CA ILE A 55 -11.09 14.28 8.83
C ILE A 55 -10.02 13.81 9.83
N THR A 56 -10.36 13.83 11.12
CA THR A 56 -9.40 13.60 12.20
C THR A 56 -10.08 13.14 13.48
N ASP A 57 -9.31 12.75 14.50
CA ASP A 57 -9.85 12.44 15.82
C ASP A 57 -10.01 13.67 16.71
N PRO A 58 -10.95 13.65 17.67
CA PRO A 58 -11.03 14.63 18.76
C PRO A 58 -9.69 14.82 19.49
N GLY A 59 -9.34 16.07 19.74
CA GLY A 59 -8.11 16.49 20.43
C GLY A 59 -6.84 16.41 19.58
N SER A 60 -6.94 16.09 18.29
CA SER A 60 -5.76 15.96 17.44
C SER A 60 -5.09 17.30 17.13
N ARG A 61 -3.85 17.26 16.64
CA ARG A 61 -3.16 18.47 16.14
C ARG A 61 -3.90 19.08 14.94
N LEU A 62 -4.50 18.23 14.11
CA LEU A 62 -5.17 18.66 12.89
C LEU A 62 -6.52 19.32 13.20
N GLU A 63 -7.22 18.88 14.24
CA GLU A 63 -8.43 19.58 14.74
C GLU A 63 -8.09 21.00 15.19
N ARG A 64 -7.04 21.15 16.01
CA ARG A 64 -6.57 22.48 16.45
C ARG A 64 -6.18 23.38 15.28
N LEU A 65 -5.42 22.84 14.33
CA LEU A 65 -5.02 23.57 13.13
C LEU A 65 -6.23 24.04 12.31
N ALA A 66 -7.23 23.17 12.15
CA ALA A 66 -8.46 23.50 11.44
C ALA A 66 -9.25 24.61 12.15
N ALA A 67 -9.29 24.61 13.49
CA ALA A 67 -9.89 25.69 14.26
C ALA A 67 -9.10 27.00 14.13
N GLU A 68 -7.77 26.98 14.29
CA GLU A 68 -6.88 28.13 14.14
C GLU A 68 -7.01 28.79 12.75
N ARG A 69 -7.09 27.98 11.70
CA ARG A 69 -7.22 28.44 10.31
C ARG A 69 -8.67 28.65 9.88
N SER A 70 -9.65 28.40 10.75
CA SER A 70 -11.08 28.48 10.43
C SER A 70 -11.47 27.72 9.17
N TYR A 71 -10.99 26.47 9.06
CA TYR A 71 -11.34 25.58 7.95
C TYR A 71 -12.85 25.35 7.87
N ARG A 72 -13.36 25.20 6.64
CA ARG A 72 -14.80 25.12 6.36
C ARG A 72 -15.51 23.98 7.07
N LYS A 73 -14.83 22.85 7.28
CA LYS A 73 -15.43 21.66 7.88
C LYS A 73 -14.42 20.82 8.65
N VAL A 74 -14.85 20.34 9.82
CA VAL A 74 -14.14 19.34 10.61
C VAL A 74 -15.07 18.13 10.76
N PHE A 75 -14.60 16.96 10.36
CA PHE A 75 -15.26 15.67 10.59
C PHE A 75 -14.49 14.93 11.68
N LEU A 76 -15.10 14.81 12.86
CA LEU A 76 -14.51 14.11 14.00
C LEU A 76 -14.86 12.63 13.94
N ASN A 77 -13.83 11.80 13.81
CA ASN A 77 -13.96 10.36 13.80
C ASN A 77 -14.03 9.77 15.22
N TYR A 78 -14.53 8.55 15.34
CA TYR A 78 -14.53 7.82 16.61
C TYR A 78 -13.12 7.30 16.94
N PRO A 79 -12.52 7.68 18.09
CA PRO A 79 -11.12 7.36 18.41
C PRO A 79 -10.81 5.86 18.54
N ASP A 80 -11.82 5.03 18.83
CA ASP A 80 -11.70 3.58 18.97
C ASP A 80 -11.67 2.84 17.62
N ILE A 81 -11.98 3.51 16.51
CA ILE A 81 -11.88 2.94 15.16
C ILE A 81 -10.44 3.07 14.64
N GLY A 82 -9.77 1.95 14.41
CA GLY A 82 -8.43 1.90 13.80
C GLY A 82 -8.46 2.40 12.35
N GLY A 83 -7.36 2.99 11.86
CA GLY A 83 -7.30 3.60 10.52
C GLY A 83 -7.71 2.66 9.38
N ARG A 84 -7.20 1.43 9.36
CA ARG A 84 -7.56 0.42 8.34
C ARG A 84 -9.01 -0.11 8.45
N TYR A 85 -9.68 0.10 9.58
CA TYR A 85 -11.10 -0.24 9.85
C TYR A 85 -12.02 0.98 9.69
N SER A 86 -11.56 2.07 9.07
CA SER A 86 -12.26 3.35 9.02
C SER A 86 -13.02 3.60 7.70
N ALA A 87 -13.11 2.62 6.81
CA ALA A 87 -13.75 2.77 5.49
C ALA A 87 -15.25 3.16 5.60
N LEU A 88 -15.96 2.64 6.59
CA LEU A 88 -17.36 2.97 6.87
C LEU A 88 -17.51 4.09 7.93
N SER A 89 -16.43 4.80 8.24
CA SER A 89 -16.44 6.01 9.08
C SER A 89 -16.40 7.28 8.22
N PHE A 90 -16.24 8.46 8.82
CA PHE A 90 -16.04 9.70 8.06
C PHE A 90 -14.87 9.65 7.08
N PHE A 91 -13.83 8.85 7.35
CA PHE A 91 -12.69 8.70 6.43
C PHE A 91 -13.09 8.19 5.04
N GLY A 92 -14.07 7.28 4.94
CA GLY A 92 -14.61 6.85 3.64
C GLY A 92 -15.93 7.52 3.27
N LEU A 93 -16.81 7.80 4.24
CA LEU A 93 -18.15 8.34 3.96
C LEU A 93 -18.13 9.81 3.51
N ALA A 94 -17.25 10.64 4.08
CA ALA A 94 -17.15 12.04 3.66
C ALA A 94 -16.73 12.19 2.18
N PRO A 95 -15.62 11.59 1.70
CA PRO A 95 -15.29 11.63 0.28
C PRO A 95 -16.33 10.92 -0.59
N ALA A 96 -16.92 9.81 -0.14
CA ALA A 96 -17.98 9.12 -0.89
C ALA A 96 -19.22 9.99 -1.11
N SER A 97 -19.63 10.79 -0.11
CA SER A 97 -20.75 11.74 -0.27
C SER A 97 -20.47 12.80 -1.33
N LEU A 98 -19.21 13.29 -1.41
CA LEU A 98 -18.83 14.36 -2.32
C LEU A 98 -18.77 13.92 -3.78
N ILE A 99 -18.54 12.63 -4.04
CA ILE A 99 -18.58 12.06 -5.39
C ILE A 99 -19.96 11.48 -5.74
N GLY A 100 -20.97 11.68 -4.89
CA GLY A 100 -22.36 11.32 -5.16
C GLY A 100 -22.71 9.85 -4.92
N ILE A 101 -21.98 9.13 -4.07
CA ILE A 101 -22.39 7.78 -3.66
C ILE A 101 -23.64 7.86 -2.79
N ASP A 102 -24.61 6.97 -3.04
CA ASP A 102 -25.77 6.76 -2.18
C ASP A 102 -25.32 6.13 -0.86
N LEU A 103 -25.09 6.99 0.15
CA LEU A 103 -24.62 6.56 1.46
C LEU A 103 -25.69 5.80 2.24
N ASP A 104 -26.97 6.12 2.03
CA ASP A 104 -28.06 5.46 2.76
C ASP A 104 -28.12 3.98 2.34
N GLU A 105 -28.12 3.70 1.04
CA GLU A 105 -28.11 2.33 0.54
C GLU A 105 -26.80 1.60 0.87
N LEU A 106 -25.65 2.28 0.76
CA LEU A 106 -24.34 1.71 1.15
C LEU A 106 -24.34 1.26 2.63
N LEU A 107 -24.83 2.12 3.52
CA LEU A 107 -24.86 1.86 4.97
C LEU A 107 -25.95 0.85 5.35
N VAL A 108 -27.10 0.84 4.67
CA VAL A 108 -28.13 -0.19 4.84
C VAL A 108 -27.54 -1.57 4.51
N ARG A 109 -26.77 -1.67 3.43
CA ARG A 109 -26.08 -2.92 3.05
C ARG A 109 -25.02 -3.32 4.07
N ALA A 110 -24.17 -2.40 4.50
CA ALA A 110 -23.21 -2.65 5.58
C ALA A 110 -23.88 -3.15 6.87
N SER A 111 -25.01 -2.54 7.24
CA SER A 111 -25.81 -2.93 8.42
C SER A 111 -26.39 -4.34 8.29
N LYS A 112 -26.84 -4.74 7.09
CA LYS A 112 -27.27 -6.13 6.83
C LYS A 112 -26.13 -7.12 7.05
N MET A 113 -24.93 -6.82 6.54
CA MET A 113 -23.77 -7.69 6.77
C MET A 113 -23.36 -7.74 8.24
N LEU A 114 -23.45 -6.61 8.96
CA LEU A 114 -23.29 -6.57 10.42
C LEU A 114 -24.25 -7.55 11.10
N ASP A 115 -25.53 -7.54 10.74
CA ASP A 115 -26.52 -8.47 11.29
C ASP A 115 -26.23 -9.94 10.99
N GLU A 116 -25.75 -10.25 9.78
CA GLU A 116 -25.32 -11.60 9.38
C GLU A 116 -24.06 -12.07 10.14
N CYS A 117 -23.17 -11.15 10.48
CA CYS A 117 -21.95 -11.42 11.25
C CYS A 117 -22.16 -11.37 12.78
N ARG A 118 -23.38 -11.13 13.29
CA ARG A 118 -23.64 -11.16 14.73
C ARG A 118 -23.60 -12.59 15.27
N MET A 119 -23.16 -12.72 16.53
CA MET A 119 -23.13 -13.97 17.30
C MET A 119 -24.52 -14.51 17.70
N ARG A 120 -25.58 -14.12 16.99
CA ARG A 120 -26.94 -14.64 17.17
C ARG A 120 -27.18 -15.94 16.40
N LYS A 121 -26.33 -16.23 15.41
CA LYS A 121 -26.33 -17.48 14.62
C LYS A 121 -25.13 -18.34 15.02
N PRO A 122 -25.15 -19.66 14.77
CA PRO A 122 -23.97 -20.51 14.93
C PRO A 122 -22.77 -19.93 14.15
N LEU A 123 -21.56 -20.06 14.69
CA LEU A 123 -20.34 -19.55 14.05
C LEU A 123 -20.15 -20.06 12.62
N SER A 124 -20.59 -21.30 12.33
CA SER A 124 -20.56 -21.89 10.98
C SER A 124 -21.44 -21.18 9.96
N GLN A 125 -22.36 -20.32 10.39
CA GLN A 125 -23.24 -19.52 9.54
C GLN A 125 -22.83 -18.04 9.48
N ASN A 126 -21.80 -17.63 10.24
CA ASN A 126 -21.29 -16.27 10.20
C ASN A 126 -20.38 -16.13 8.97
N PRO A 127 -20.74 -15.31 7.95
CA PRO A 127 -20.01 -15.27 6.69
C PRO A 127 -18.60 -14.70 6.86
N GLY A 128 -18.42 -13.72 7.76
CA GLY A 128 -17.10 -13.15 8.04
C GLY A 128 -16.18 -14.16 8.72
N VAL A 129 -16.69 -14.90 9.71
CA VAL A 129 -15.94 -15.97 10.36
C VAL A 129 -15.63 -17.10 9.38
N ALA A 130 -16.59 -17.53 8.56
CA ALA A 130 -16.38 -18.59 7.58
C ALA A 130 -15.28 -18.21 6.56
N LEU A 131 -15.31 -16.97 6.04
CA LEU A 131 -14.27 -16.45 5.16
C LEU A 131 -12.91 -16.40 5.87
N GLY A 132 -12.87 -15.87 7.09
CA GLY A 132 -11.64 -15.78 7.88
C GLY A 132 -11.04 -17.14 8.23
N VAL A 133 -11.87 -18.13 8.57
CA VAL A 133 -11.45 -19.52 8.80
C VAL A 133 -10.89 -20.13 7.53
N ALA A 134 -11.55 -19.96 6.39
CA ALA A 134 -11.05 -20.46 5.12
C ALA A 134 -9.66 -19.89 4.79
N ILE A 135 -9.48 -18.57 4.92
CA ILE A 135 -8.19 -17.91 4.69
C ILE A 135 -7.14 -18.41 5.69
N GLY A 136 -7.45 -18.41 6.99
CA GLY A 136 -6.50 -18.77 8.04
C GLY A 136 -6.04 -20.24 7.97
N VAL A 137 -6.97 -21.17 7.73
CA VAL A 137 -6.65 -22.60 7.58
C VAL A 137 -5.81 -22.85 6.33
N LEU A 138 -6.15 -22.23 5.20
CA LEU A 138 -5.38 -22.38 3.97
C LEU A 138 -3.98 -21.77 4.11
N ALA A 139 -3.86 -20.61 4.76
CA ALA A 139 -2.57 -19.99 5.07
C ALA A 139 -1.70 -20.89 5.97
N ALA A 140 -2.27 -21.47 7.02
CA ALA A 140 -1.58 -22.45 7.87
C ALA A 140 -1.16 -23.71 7.10
N GLY A 141 -1.91 -24.09 6.07
CA GLY A 141 -1.57 -25.16 5.12
C GLY A 141 -0.55 -24.76 4.03
N GLY A 142 0.06 -23.57 4.12
CA GLY A 142 1.08 -23.10 3.18
C GLY A 142 0.56 -22.21 2.04
N ARG A 143 -0.72 -21.87 2.03
CA ARG A 143 -1.35 -20.98 1.03
C ARG A 143 -1.55 -19.57 1.56
N ASP A 144 -0.45 -18.95 1.98
CA ASP A 144 -0.42 -17.65 2.66
C ASP A 144 -0.45 -16.45 1.70
N LYS A 145 -0.47 -16.65 0.37
CA LYS A 145 -0.53 -15.54 -0.63
C LYS A 145 -1.95 -15.38 -1.16
N LEU A 146 -2.65 -14.41 -0.61
CA LEU A 146 -4.04 -14.10 -0.93
C LEU A 146 -4.10 -13.15 -2.13
N THR A 147 -4.39 -13.70 -3.31
CA THR A 147 -4.40 -12.96 -4.58
C THR A 147 -5.80 -12.53 -4.95
N PHE A 148 -6.01 -11.25 -5.24
CA PHE A 148 -7.33 -10.74 -5.58
C PHE A 148 -7.55 -10.59 -7.08
N LEU A 149 -8.72 -11.04 -7.55
CA LEU A 149 -9.22 -10.91 -8.91
C LEU A 149 -10.48 -10.03 -8.84
N LEU A 150 -10.38 -8.75 -9.23
CA LEU A 150 -11.47 -7.79 -9.15
C LEU A 150 -11.84 -7.23 -10.54
N PRO A 151 -13.14 -7.01 -10.82
CA PRO A 151 -13.59 -6.26 -11.97
C PRO A 151 -13.05 -4.82 -11.97
N GLY A 152 -12.84 -4.26 -13.17
CA GLY A 152 -12.32 -2.91 -13.36
C GLY A 152 -12.97 -1.82 -12.49
N PRO A 153 -14.32 -1.75 -12.40
CA PRO A 153 -15.00 -0.71 -11.63
C PRO A 153 -14.72 -0.69 -10.12
N ILE A 154 -14.26 -1.81 -9.55
CA ILE A 154 -13.96 -1.94 -8.12
C ILE A 154 -12.51 -2.34 -7.86
N CYS A 155 -11.63 -2.25 -8.85
CA CYS A 155 -10.25 -2.74 -8.74
C CYS A 155 -9.47 -2.08 -7.59
N SER A 156 -9.77 -0.81 -7.27
CA SER A 156 -9.16 -0.06 -6.18
C SER A 156 -9.49 -0.61 -4.79
N PHE A 157 -10.57 -1.40 -4.64
CA PHE A 157 -10.93 -2.06 -3.38
C PHE A 157 -9.82 -3.01 -2.89
N SER A 158 -9.07 -3.61 -3.82
CA SER A 158 -7.91 -4.45 -3.49
C SER A 158 -6.82 -3.73 -2.70
N MET A 159 -6.66 -2.41 -2.88
CA MET A 159 -5.68 -1.63 -2.11
C MET A 159 -6.10 -1.49 -0.64
N TRP A 160 -7.40 -1.36 -0.39
CA TRP A 160 -7.93 -1.35 0.98
C TRP A 160 -7.81 -2.74 1.62
N LEU A 161 -8.16 -3.81 0.89
CA LEU A 161 -7.96 -5.19 1.36
C LEU A 161 -6.49 -5.49 1.69
N GLU A 162 -5.57 -5.01 0.85
CA GLU A 162 -4.13 -5.13 1.07
C GLU A 162 -3.73 -4.50 2.41
N GLN A 163 -4.13 -3.25 2.66
CA GLN A 163 -3.87 -2.58 3.93
C GLN A 163 -4.50 -3.32 5.11
N LEU A 164 -5.79 -3.65 5.02
CA LEU A 164 -6.53 -4.30 6.09
C LEU A 164 -5.83 -5.59 6.52
N ILE A 165 -5.47 -6.46 5.57
CA ILE A 165 -4.94 -7.79 5.85
C ILE A 165 -3.46 -7.73 6.24
N ALA A 166 -2.64 -6.99 5.48
CA ALA A 166 -1.21 -6.94 5.74
C ALA A 166 -0.91 -6.33 7.12
N GLU A 167 -1.56 -5.21 7.46
CA GLU A 167 -1.29 -4.50 8.70
C GLU A 167 -1.94 -5.20 9.92
N SER A 168 -3.08 -5.88 9.73
CA SER A 168 -3.71 -6.65 10.80
C SER A 168 -2.99 -7.97 11.09
N THR A 169 -2.49 -8.66 10.06
CA THR A 169 -1.98 -10.04 10.22
C THR A 169 -0.45 -10.14 10.25
N GLY A 170 0.26 -9.15 9.71
CA GLY A 170 1.71 -9.18 9.55
C GLY A 170 2.49 -8.78 10.80
N LYS A 171 2.49 -9.63 11.83
CA LYS A 171 3.18 -9.41 13.11
C LYS A 171 3.63 -10.73 13.74
N ASP A 172 4.53 -10.66 14.70
CA ASP A 172 5.06 -11.82 15.44
C ASP A 172 5.54 -12.98 14.56
N GLY A 173 6.11 -12.66 13.38
CA GLY A 173 6.63 -13.65 12.44
C GLY A 173 5.57 -14.42 11.65
N THR A 174 4.30 -13.99 11.70
CA THR A 174 3.18 -14.60 10.97
C THR A 174 2.51 -13.61 10.00
N GLY A 175 1.48 -14.03 9.31
CA GLY A 175 0.62 -13.14 8.52
C GLY A 175 0.27 -13.68 7.14
N VAL A 176 -0.82 -13.16 6.59
CA VAL A 176 -1.27 -13.41 5.23
C VAL A 176 -0.68 -12.32 4.34
N ILE A 177 -0.17 -12.72 3.17
CA ILE A 177 0.42 -11.83 2.17
C ILE A 177 -0.67 -11.49 1.15
N PRO A 178 -1.33 -10.32 1.24
CA PRO A 178 -2.22 -9.88 0.18
C PRO A 178 -1.43 -9.54 -1.08
N VAL A 179 -1.92 -10.00 -2.23
CA VAL A 179 -1.36 -9.70 -3.53
C VAL A 179 -2.38 -8.93 -4.34
N SER A 180 -2.24 -7.61 -4.31
CA SER A 180 -3.02 -6.69 -5.12
C SER A 180 -2.42 -6.50 -6.51
N GLY A 181 -3.27 -6.31 -7.51
CA GLY A 181 -2.89 -6.03 -8.89
C GLY A 181 -1.92 -7.06 -9.49
N ASP A 182 -2.01 -8.35 -9.11
CA ASP A 182 -1.22 -9.42 -9.75
C ASP A 182 -1.51 -9.38 -11.26
N PRO A 183 -0.49 -9.34 -12.13
CA PRO A 183 -0.68 -9.29 -13.58
C PRO A 183 -1.10 -10.67 -14.11
N VAL A 184 -2.27 -11.15 -13.68
CA VAL A 184 -2.69 -12.54 -13.87
C VAL A 184 -2.83 -12.89 -15.34
N GLU A 185 -2.09 -13.93 -15.74
CA GLU A 185 -2.11 -14.50 -17.08
C GLU A 185 -2.36 -16.01 -16.98
N THR A 186 -2.80 -16.62 -18.09
CA THR A 186 -3.30 -18.00 -18.07
C THR A 186 -2.21 -19.06 -17.84
N ARG A 187 -2.53 -19.93 -16.87
CA ARG A 187 -2.29 -21.38 -16.74
C ARG A 187 -0.99 -21.98 -16.20
N GLN A 188 0.16 -21.31 -16.07
CA GLN A 188 1.38 -22.01 -15.58
C GLN A 188 2.28 -21.24 -14.61
N SER A 189 1.91 -20.03 -14.18
CA SER A 189 2.87 -19.12 -13.55
C SER A 189 2.92 -19.07 -12.02
N TYR A 190 2.07 -19.82 -11.33
CA TYR A 190 1.91 -19.68 -9.89
C TYR A 190 2.48 -20.85 -9.10
N GLY A 191 3.12 -20.53 -7.97
CA GLY A 191 3.45 -21.50 -6.93
C GLY A 191 2.19 -22.05 -6.25
N GLU A 192 2.36 -23.16 -5.51
CA GLU A 192 1.27 -23.81 -4.79
C GLU A 192 0.82 -23.03 -3.54
N ASP A 193 1.49 -21.93 -3.21
CA ASP A 193 1.27 -21.07 -2.05
C ASP A 193 0.15 -20.03 -2.23
N ARG A 194 -0.54 -20.05 -3.38
CA ARG A 194 -1.63 -19.12 -3.70
C ARG A 194 -2.99 -19.59 -3.17
N LEU A 195 -3.75 -18.62 -2.69
CA LEU A 195 -5.20 -18.61 -2.54
C LEU A 195 -5.75 -17.44 -3.35
N PHE A 196 -6.74 -17.68 -4.21
CA PHE A 196 -7.35 -16.63 -5.02
C PHE A 196 -8.73 -16.25 -4.48
N VAL A 197 -9.08 -14.97 -4.59
CA VAL A 197 -10.42 -14.47 -4.34
C VAL A 197 -10.92 -13.70 -5.54
N GLU A 198 -12.00 -14.20 -6.13
CA GLU A 198 -12.67 -13.64 -7.30
C GLU A 198 -13.91 -12.87 -6.87
N PHE A 199 -13.98 -11.60 -7.26
CA PHE A 199 -15.17 -10.77 -7.09
C PHE A 199 -15.98 -10.78 -8.38
N ARG A 200 -17.29 -11.01 -8.27
CA ARG A 200 -18.24 -10.99 -9.40
C ARG A 200 -19.33 -9.99 -9.13
N ILE A 201 -19.60 -9.10 -10.10
CA ILE A 201 -20.74 -8.20 -10.05
C ILE A 201 -21.82 -8.78 -10.98
N THR A 202 -22.92 -9.22 -10.39
CA THR A 202 -23.98 -9.96 -11.10
C THR A 202 -24.55 -9.17 -12.26
N ASN A 203 -24.71 -7.86 -12.08
CA ASN A 203 -25.24 -6.96 -13.11
C ASN A 203 -24.18 -6.46 -14.10
N GLU A 204 -22.89 -6.78 -13.90
CA GLU A 204 -21.76 -6.34 -14.72
C GLU A 204 -20.74 -7.51 -14.87
N PRO A 205 -21.09 -8.59 -15.60
CA PRO A 205 -20.23 -9.76 -15.72
C PRO A 205 -18.91 -9.44 -16.44
N ASP A 206 -17.82 -10.08 -16.01
CA ASP A 206 -16.47 -9.94 -16.58
C ASP A 206 -15.98 -11.32 -17.04
N GLU A 207 -16.28 -11.67 -18.29
CA GLU A 207 -15.98 -12.99 -18.86
C GLU A 207 -14.49 -13.34 -18.81
N ALA A 208 -13.61 -12.34 -18.96
CA ALA A 208 -12.17 -12.55 -18.94
C ALA A 208 -11.67 -12.91 -17.52
N LEU A 209 -12.18 -12.21 -16.50
CA LEU A 209 -11.89 -12.52 -15.10
C LEU A 209 -12.45 -13.90 -14.71
N GLU A 210 -13.66 -14.22 -15.15
CA GLU A 210 -14.30 -15.51 -14.89
C GLU A 210 -13.55 -16.67 -15.57
N ALA A 211 -13.13 -16.50 -16.82
CA ALA A 211 -12.30 -17.48 -17.53
C ALA A 211 -10.94 -17.70 -16.85
N THR A 212 -10.37 -16.62 -16.29
CA THR A 212 -9.14 -16.67 -15.49
C THR A 212 -9.35 -17.50 -14.22
N ALA A 213 -10.38 -17.18 -13.44
CA ALA A 213 -10.70 -17.93 -12.22
C ALA A 213 -11.06 -19.40 -12.50
N HIS A 214 -11.79 -19.68 -13.58
CA HIS A 214 -12.05 -21.06 -14.02
C HIS A 214 -10.75 -21.80 -14.36
N SER A 215 -9.82 -21.14 -15.04
CA SER A 215 -8.52 -21.72 -15.37
C SER A 215 -7.67 -22.02 -14.14
N LEU A 216 -7.72 -21.16 -13.12
CA LEU A 216 -7.05 -21.37 -11.82
C LEU A 216 -7.64 -22.57 -11.06
N ARG A 217 -8.96 -22.72 -11.02
CA ARG A 217 -9.61 -23.91 -10.42
C ARG A 217 -9.20 -25.20 -11.11
N LYS A 218 -9.16 -25.21 -12.45
CA LYS A 218 -8.70 -26.37 -13.24
C LYS A 218 -7.21 -26.68 -13.00
N ALA A 219 -6.42 -25.70 -12.57
CA ALA A 219 -5.03 -25.88 -12.14
C ALA A 219 -4.90 -26.23 -10.64
N ALA A 220 -5.99 -26.60 -9.96
CA ALA A 220 -6.03 -26.98 -8.55
C ALA A 220 -5.62 -25.89 -7.54
N HIS A 221 -5.63 -24.61 -7.96
CA HIS A 221 -5.58 -23.51 -7.00
C HIS A 221 -6.96 -23.32 -6.34
N PRO A 222 -7.02 -23.12 -5.00
CA PRO A 222 -8.27 -22.76 -4.35
C PRO A 222 -8.68 -21.34 -4.76
N VAL A 223 -9.96 -21.20 -5.08
CA VAL A 223 -10.58 -19.94 -5.47
C VAL A 223 -11.84 -19.75 -4.64
N ILE A 224 -11.88 -18.69 -3.85
CA ILE A 224 -13.08 -18.20 -3.17
C ILE A 224 -13.80 -17.23 -4.09
N THR A 225 -15.11 -17.37 -4.26
CA THR A 225 -15.90 -16.44 -5.07
C THR A 225 -16.78 -15.59 -4.17
N VAL A 226 -16.65 -14.28 -4.32
CA VAL A 226 -17.49 -13.27 -3.69
C VAL A 226 -18.48 -12.76 -4.74
N TYR A 227 -19.77 -12.96 -4.48
CA TYR A 227 -20.84 -12.46 -5.34
C TYR A 227 -21.34 -11.12 -4.80
N MET A 228 -21.37 -10.13 -5.68
CA MET A 228 -21.94 -8.81 -5.48
C MET A 228 -23.07 -8.63 -6.49
N ARG A 229 -24.15 -7.96 -6.11
CA ARG A 229 -25.26 -7.59 -7.01
C ARG A 229 -24.84 -6.42 -7.89
N ASP A 230 -24.35 -5.37 -7.26
CA ASP A 230 -23.84 -4.15 -7.86
C ASP A 230 -22.71 -3.57 -6.98
N ARG A 231 -22.18 -2.41 -7.37
CA ARG A 231 -21.03 -1.76 -6.72
C ARG A 231 -21.31 -1.30 -5.28
N LEU A 232 -22.56 -1.05 -4.90
CA LEU A 232 -22.93 -0.64 -3.53
C LEU A 232 -22.84 -1.80 -2.53
N ASP A 233 -22.74 -3.05 -2.98
CA ASP A 233 -22.41 -4.18 -2.09
C ASP A 233 -20.99 -4.05 -1.49
N LEU A 234 -20.17 -3.10 -1.93
CA LEU A 234 -18.94 -2.72 -1.22
C LEU A 234 -19.21 -2.39 0.25
N GLY A 235 -20.38 -1.84 0.59
CA GLY A 235 -20.79 -1.62 1.98
C GLY A 235 -20.82 -2.92 2.80
N GLU A 236 -21.34 -4.00 2.22
CA GLU A 236 -21.30 -5.34 2.82
C GLU A 236 -19.86 -5.85 2.91
N GLN A 237 -19.09 -5.67 1.84
CA GLN A 237 -17.72 -6.19 1.75
C GLN A 237 -16.79 -5.55 2.79
N PHE A 238 -16.86 -4.25 3.02
CA PHE A 238 -16.05 -3.61 4.07
C PHE A 238 -16.24 -4.32 5.42
N PHE A 239 -17.49 -4.49 5.87
CA PHE A 239 -17.75 -5.14 7.16
C PHE A 239 -17.37 -6.63 7.15
N LEU A 240 -17.69 -7.36 6.08
CA LEU A 240 -17.36 -8.79 5.94
C LEU A 240 -15.86 -9.03 6.10
N TRP A 241 -15.04 -8.24 5.41
CA TRP A 241 -13.59 -8.40 5.40
C TRP A 241 -12.93 -7.96 6.70
N GLU A 242 -13.50 -6.99 7.42
CA GLU A 242 -13.07 -6.62 8.78
C GLU A 242 -13.22 -7.81 9.74
N ILE A 243 -14.38 -8.48 9.73
CA ILE A 243 -14.61 -9.68 10.55
C ILE A 243 -13.73 -10.86 10.12
N ALA A 244 -13.58 -11.08 8.80
CA ALA A 244 -12.71 -12.13 8.28
C ALA A 244 -11.25 -11.92 8.71
N THR A 245 -10.76 -10.70 8.63
CA THR A 245 -9.39 -10.35 9.03
C THR A 245 -9.18 -10.51 10.53
N ALA A 246 -10.15 -10.07 11.35
CA ALA A 246 -10.09 -10.28 12.79
C ALA A 246 -10.08 -11.78 13.15
N THR A 247 -10.86 -12.59 12.44
CA THR A 247 -10.89 -14.06 12.59
C THR A 247 -9.54 -14.68 12.22
N VAL A 248 -8.91 -14.26 11.12
CA VAL A 248 -7.55 -14.69 10.77
C VAL A 248 -6.55 -14.32 11.87
N GLY A 249 -6.62 -13.09 12.40
CA GLY A 249 -5.78 -12.67 13.52
C GLY A 249 -5.91 -13.57 14.75
N ALA A 250 -7.15 -13.93 15.11
CA ALA A 250 -7.41 -14.87 16.20
C ALA A 250 -6.81 -16.26 15.94
N LEU A 251 -6.95 -16.81 14.73
CA LEU A 251 -6.38 -18.11 14.35
C LEU A 251 -4.84 -18.11 14.38
N LEU A 252 -4.23 -16.97 14.09
CA LEU A 252 -2.79 -16.78 14.13
C LEU A 252 -2.26 -16.40 15.53
N ASN A 253 -3.14 -16.31 16.55
CA ASN A 253 -2.83 -15.88 17.92
C ASN A 253 -2.14 -14.50 18.01
N ILE A 254 -2.60 -13.55 17.21
CA ILE A 254 -2.10 -12.17 17.18
C ILE A 254 -3.22 -11.17 17.42
N ASN A 255 -2.88 -9.94 17.80
CA ASN A 255 -3.84 -8.85 17.89
C ASN A 255 -4.05 -8.20 16.51
N PRO A 256 -5.21 -8.32 15.85
CA PRO A 256 -5.42 -7.74 14.52
C PRO A 256 -5.60 -6.22 14.53
N PHE A 257 -5.65 -5.57 15.70
CA PHE A 257 -6.01 -4.15 15.85
C PHE A 257 -4.83 -3.21 16.17
N ASP A 258 -3.63 -3.73 16.46
CA ASP A 258 -2.42 -2.93 16.67
C ASP A 258 -1.47 -2.92 15.46
N GLN A 259 -0.33 -2.24 15.57
CA GLN A 259 0.67 -2.07 14.51
C GLN A 259 2.07 -1.71 15.08
N PRO A 260 2.75 -2.64 15.75
CA PRO A 260 3.95 -2.32 16.53
C PRO A 260 5.18 -1.92 15.69
N ASN A 261 5.25 -2.29 14.40
CA ASN A 261 6.47 -2.17 13.59
C ASN A 261 6.47 -0.98 12.63
N VAL A 262 5.44 -0.12 12.64
CA VAL A 262 5.37 1.06 11.75
C VAL A 262 6.21 2.24 12.24
N GLN A 263 6.50 2.29 13.54
CA GLN A 263 7.15 3.44 14.17
C GLN A 263 8.64 3.56 13.83
N GLU A 264 9.33 2.44 13.68
CA GLU A 264 10.79 2.44 13.50
C GLU A 264 11.24 3.14 12.21
N ALA A 265 10.53 2.94 11.10
CA ALA A 265 10.84 3.65 9.87
C ALA A 265 10.65 5.17 10.03
N LYS A 266 9.67 5.61 10.82
CA LYS A 266 9.46 7.03 11.12
C LYS A 266 10.62 7.60 11.93
N GLU A 267 11.13 6.84 12.89
CA GLU A 267 12.29 7.24 13.70
C GLU A 267 13.57 7.34 12.86
N PHE A 268 13.83 6.37 11.98
CA PHE A 268 14.98 6.44 11.07
C PHE A 268 14.84 7.59 10.06
N THR A 269 13.65 7.80 9.50
CA THR A 269 13.39 8.97 8.64
C THR A 269 13.63 10.28 9.37
N ALA A 270 13.17 10.41 10.62
CA ALA A 270 13.38 11.63 11.41
C ALA A 270 14.87 11.93 11.59
N LYS A 271 15.68 10.94 11.98
CA LYS A 271 17.13 11.09 12.11
C LYS A 271 17.80 11.55 10.80
N ILE A 272 17.39 10.95 9.68
CA ILE A 272 17.94 11.33 8.37
C ILE A 272 17.51 12.76 7.99
N LEU A 273 16.30 13.18 8.34
CA LEU A 273 15.86 14.56 8.11
C LEU A 273 16.60 15.57 9.00
N ASP A 274 16.97 15.20 10.22
CA ASP A 274 17.81 16.02 11.09
C ASP A 274 19.20 16.23 10.43
N GLU A 275 19.82 15.16 9.90
CA GLU A 275 21.07 15.26 9.13
C GLU A 275 20.92 16.09 7.85
N VAL A 276 19.81 15.95 7.12
CA VAL A 276 19.50 16.78 5.94
C VAL A 276 19.42 18.26 6.30
N ASN A 277 18.89 18.59 7.47
CA ASN A 277 18.81 19.97 7.94
C ASN A 277 20.20 20.56 8.24
N GLU A 278 21.15 19.73 8.68
CA GLU A 278 22.53 20.16 8.95
C GLU A 278 23.38 20.23 7.67
N GLU A 279 23.29 19.22 6.78
CA GLU A 279 24.15 19.10 5.60
C GLU A 279 23.55 19.65 4.30
N GLY A 280 22.24 19.92 4.26
CA GLY A 280 21.52 20.38 3.07
C GLY A 280 21.31 19.31 1.99
N ARG A 281 21.64 18.04 2.27
CA ARG A 281 21.51 16.91 1.34
C ARG A 281 21.19 15.62 2.07
N VAL A 282 20.61 14.65 1.37
CA VAL A 282 20.31 13.34 1.94
C VAL A 282 21.59 12.48 1.95
N PRO A 283 21.95 11.85 3.09
CA PRO A 283 23.14 11.01 3.19
C PRO A 283 23.01 9.76 2.31
N GLU A 284 24.13 9.35 1.69
CA GLU A 284 24.26 8.08 0.97
C GLU A 284 25.39 7.27 1.64
N ALA A 285 25.09 6.05 2.07
CA ALA A 285 26.03 5.20 2.82
C ALA A 285 26.40 3.94 2.03
N GLY A 286 27.68 3.58 2.06
CA GLY A 286 28.23 2.36 1.43
C GLY A 286 29.05 2.63 0.18
N MET A 287 29.64 1.57 -0.37
CA MET A 287 30.37 1.62 -1.63
C MET A 287 29.36 1.69 -2.78
N GLU A 288 29.48 2.73 -3.60
CA GLU A 288 28.67 2.87 -4.81
C GLU A 288 29.21 1.97 -5.92
N MET A 289 28.30 1.25 -6.56
CA MET A 289 28.60 0.39 -7.71
C MET A 289 27.60 0.69 -8.83
N SER A 290 28.10 0.86 -10.05
CA SER A 290 27.29 1.23 -11.21
C SER A 290 27.29 0.16 -12.30
N HIS A 291 26.17 -0.01 -12.98
CA HIS A 291 26.04 -0.79 -14.21
C HIS A 291 24.99 -0.14 -15.11
N GLY A 292 25.44 0.60 -16.12
CA GLY A 292 24.55 1.44 -16.93
C GLY A 292 23.79 2.43 -16.04
N PRO A 293 22.44 2.52 -16.14
CA PRO A 293 21.63 3.41 -15.31
C PRO A 293 21.37 2.88 -13.88
N LEU A 294 21.89 1.70 -13.51
CA LEU A 294 21.65 1.10 -12.20
C LEU A 294 22.80 1.42 -11.24
N ARG A 295 22.47 1.97 -10.06
CA ARG A 295 23.42 2.19 -8.97
C ARG A 295 22.99 1.44 -7.71
N LEU A 296 23.92 0.76 -7.07
CA LEU A 296 23.73 0.08 -5.78
C LEU A 296 24.68 0.67 -4.74
N TYR A 297 24.21 0.72 -3.49
CA TYR A 297 24.99 1.15 -2.33
C TYR A 297 25.09 -0.03 -1.37
N LEU A 298 26.26 -0.67 -1.30
CA LEU A 298 26.46 -1.90 -0.53
C LEU A 298 27.58 -1.75 0.51
N ALA A 299 27.44 -2.47 1.62
CA ALA A 299 28.46 -2.53 2.68
C ALA A 299 29.55 -3.59 2.40
N GLY A 300 29.48 -4.33 1.27
CA GLY A 300 30.42 -5.38 0.87
C GLY A 300 29.72 -6.63 0.30
N GLY A 301 30.50 -7.62 -0.16
CA GLY A 301 30.02 -8.95 -0.54
C GLY A 301 29.77 -9.18 -2.05
N ALA A 302 29.62 -8.13 -2.85
CA ALA A 302 29.53 -8.22 -4.30
C ALA A 302 30.55 -7.27 -4.96
N SER A 303 31.13 -7.68 -6.08
CA SER A 303 32.09 -6.92 -6.88
C SER A 303 31.49 -6.30 -8.15
N SER A 304 30.24 -6.64 -8.49
CA SER A 304 29.46 -5.96 -9.54
C SER A 304 27.96 -5.91 -9.23
N VAL A 305 27.22 -5.00 -9.88
CA VAL A 305 25.74 -4.94 -9.79
C VAL A 305 25.07 -6.25 -10.24
N PRO A 306 25.46 -6.88 -11.38
CA PRO A 306 24.93 -8.20 -11.75
C PRO A 306 25.15 -9.26 -10.67
N GLN A 307 26.33 -9.31 -10.05
CA GLN A 307 26.60 -10.28 -8.97
C GLN A 307 25.73 -10.01 -7.74
N ALA A 308 25.56 -8.75 -7.34
CA ALA A 308 24.71 -8.39 -6.22
C ALA A 308 23.25 -8.80 -6.45
N LEU A 309 22.72 -8.59 -7.66
CA LEU A 309 21.37 -9.02 -8.03
C LEU A 309 21.26 -10.55 -8.08
N ALA A 310 22.23 -11.27 -8.66
CA ALA A 310 22.24 -12.73 -8.66
C ALA A 310 22.17 -13.29 -7.24
N LEU A 311 23.05 -12.84 -6.35
CA LEU A 311 23.06 -13.23 -4.92
C LEU A 311 21.75 -12.85 -4.21
N PHE A 312 21.11 -11.75 -4.61
CA PHE A 312 19.81 -11.32 -4.09
C PHE A 312 18.62 -12.13 -4.61
N PHE A 313 18.75 -12.91 -5.70
CA PHE A 313 17.70 -13.81 -6.15
C PHE A 313 17.97 -15.28 -5.80
N GLU A 314 19.23 -15.74 -5.79
CA GLU A 314 19.61 -17.13 -5.47
C GLU A 314 19.10 -17.61 -4.10
N GLY A 315 19.26 -16.81 -3.06
CA GLY A 315 18.75 -17.12 -1.71
C GLY A 315 17.23 -17.00 -1.53
N ALA A 316 16.42 -16.87 -2.60
CA ALA A 316 14.96 -16.73 -2.46
C ALA A 316 14.32 -18.10 -2.21
N ALA A 317 13.50 -18.19 -1.16
CA ALA A 317 12.73 -19.39 -0.88
C ALA A 317 11.64 -19.60 -1.95
N ARG A 318 11.33 -20.87 -2.28
CA ARG A 318 10.27 -21.21 -3.24
C ARG A 318 8.86 -20.82 -2.76
N ASP A 319 8.66 -20.80 -1.44
CA ASP A 319 7.46 -20.27 -0.80
C ASP A 319 7.65 -18.81 -0.35
N GLY A 320 8.65 -18.12 -0.88
CA GLY A 320 8.90 -16.70 -0.65
C GLY A 320 8.02 -15.79 -1.49
N TYR A 321 8.19 -14.48 -1.31
CA TYR A 321 7.64 -13.48 -2.22
C TYR A 321 8.59 -12.30 -2.39
N LEU A 322 8.61 -11.72 -3.59
CA LEU A 322 9.32 -10.48 -3.88
C LEU A 322 8.41 -9.28 -3.60
N GLY A 323 8.79 -8.40 -2.69
CA GLY A 323 8.18 -7.09 -2.53
C GLY A 323 8.99 -6.02 -3.28
N ILE A 324 8.40 -5.39 -4.29
CA ILE A 324 9.01 -4.25 -4.98
C ILE A 324 8.57 -2.96 -4.26
N LEU A 325 9.51 -2.28 -3.63
CA LEU A 325 9.28 -1.06 -2.85
C LEU A 325 9.66 0.15 -3.70
N ALA A 326 8.70 0.73 -4.42
CA ALA A 326 8.93 1.73 -5.45
C ALA A 326 8.82 3.16 -4.91
N TYR A 327 9.94 3.76 -4.53
CA TYR A 327 10.05 5.22 -4.33
C TYR A 327 10.31 5.91 -5.66
N LEU A 328 9.33 5.76 -6.56
CA LEU A 328 9.31 6.25 -7.93
C LEU A 328 8.06 7.11 -8.12
N THR A 329 8.05 7.95 -9.16
CA THR A 329 6.81 8.65 -9.53
C THR A 329 5.77 7.65 -10.03
N GLU A 330 4.58 7.63 -9.42
CA GLU A 330 3.43 6.85 -9.88
C GLU A 330 2.86 7.47 -11.17
N ASN A 331 2.99 6.70 -12.26
CA ASN A 331 2.49 7.00 -13.60
C ASN A 331 2.46 5.69 -14.43
N GLU A 332 1.69 5.70 -15.51
CA GLU A 332 1.50 4.50 -16.35
C GLU A 332 2.79 3.91 -16.92
N THR A 333 3.75 4.75 -17.31
CA THR A 333 5.01 4.28 -17.91
C THR A 333 5.84 3.49 -16.91
N ASN A 334 5.98 4.01 -15.70
CA ASN A 334 6.68 3.33 -14.61
C ASN A 334 5.92 2.08 -14.17
N GLU A 335 4.59 2.15 -14.11
CA GLU A 335 3.75 1.00 -13.75
C GLU A 335 3.87 -0.15 -14.76
N ARG A 336 3.91 0.15 -16.07
CA ARG A 336 4.21 -0.85 -17.11
C ARG A 336 5.59 -1.50 -16.89
N GLY A 337 6.61 -0.71 -16.55
CA GLY A 337 7.95 -1.24 -16.26
C GLY A 337 7.98 -2.17 -15.04
N LEU A 338 7.38 -1.74 -13.94
CA LEU A 338 7.23 -2.56 -12.73
C LEU A 338 6.43 -3.83 -13.00
N ARG A 339 5.36 -3.75 -13.80
CA ARG A 339 4.56 -4.90 -14.22
C ARG A 339 5.39 -5.92 -15.00
N ARG A 340 6.22 -5.51 -15.95
CA ARG A 340 7.10 -6.43 -16.69
C ARG A 340 8.11 -7.14 -15.79
N ILE A 341 8.71 -6.43 -14.84
CA ILE A 341 9.61 -7.04 -13.83
C ILE A 341 8.84 -8.06 -12.97
N ARG A 342 7.62 -7.72 -12.51
CA ARG A 342 6.78 -8.64 -11.73
C ARG A 342 6.43 -9.91 -12.49
N ILE A 343 6.04 -9.79 -13.76
CA ILE A 343 5.74 -10.92 -14.65
C ILE A 343 7.00 -11.79 -14.83
N LEU A 344 8.14 -11.18 -15.15
CA LEU A 344 9.41 -11.88 -15.33
C LEU A 344 9.78 -12.71 -14.10
N VAL A 345 9.78 -12.10 -12.92
CA VAL A 345 10.14 -12.79 -11.67
C VAL A 345 9.14 -13.91 -11.35
N ARG A 346 7.84 -13.63 -11.43
CA ARG A 346 6.80 -14.64 -11.21
C ARG A 346 6.97 -15.82 -12.17
N ASP A 347 7.17 -15.57 -13.45
CA ASP A 347 7.21 -16.63 -14.46
C ASP A 347 8.48 -17.48 -14.33
N ARG A 348 9.64 -16.86 -14.06
CA ARG A 348 10.92 -17.56 -13.91
C ARG A 348 11.05 -18.30 -12.59
N MET A 349 10.58 -17.70 -11.49
CA MET A 349 10.83 -18.21 -10.14
C MET A 349 9.60 -18.84 -9.48
N ARG A 350 8.40 -18.67 -10.07
CA ARG A 350 7.11 -19.16 -9.56
C ARG A 350 6.72 -18.64 -8.18
N ILE A 351 7.30 -17.52 -7.75
CA ILE A 351 6.99 -16.85 -6.48
C ILE A 351 5.97 -15.73 -6.66
N ALA A 352 5.35 -15.31 -5.56
CA ALA A 352 4.52 -14.11 -5.56
C ALA A 352 5.33 -12.82 -5.70
N THR A 353 4.74 -11.82 -6.35
CA THR A 353 5.32 -10.48 -6.47
C THR A 353 4.30 -9.42 -6.06
N THR A 354 4.69 -8.52 -5.18
CA THR A 354 3.91 -7.35 -4.78
C THR A 354 4.64 -6.08 -5.21
N VAL A 355 3.90 -4.98 -5.37
CA VAL A 355 4.49 -3.67 -5.62
C VAL A 355 3.76 -2.62 -4.79
N GLY A 356 4.53 -1.83 -4.04
CA GLY A 356 4.01 -0.72 -3.26
C GLY A 356 4.74 0.56 -3.64
N TYR A 357 4.01 1.62 -3.95
CA TYR A 357 4.59 2.95 -4.11
C TYR A 357 4.89 3.56 -2.73
N GLY A 358 6.14 3.98 -2.51
CA GLY A 358 6.56 4.66 -1.30
C GLY A 358 6.19 6.15 -1.35
N PRO A 359 5.88 6.78 -0.21
CA PRO A 359 5.79 6.20 1.13
C PRO A 359 4.43 5.54 1.45
N ARG A 360 3.46 5.50 0.52
CA ARG A 360 2.09 4.99 0.75
C ARG A 360 2.09 3.62 1.42
N TYR A 361 2.88 2.68 0.93
CA TYR A 361 2.89 1.31 1.47
C TYR A 361 3.41 1.21 2.91
N LEU A 362 4.12 2.23 3.43
CA LEU A 362 4.57 2.26 4.83
C LEU A 362 3.39 2.27 5.80
N HIS A 363 2.24 2.76 5.34
CA HIS A 363 0.97 2.79 6.08
C HIS A 363 0.02 1.67 5.65
N SER A 364 0.48 0.70 4.84
CA SER A 364 -0.26 -0.50 4.48
C SER A 364 0.55 -1.78 4.76
N THR A 365 1.41 -2.19 3.82
CA THR A 365 2.17 -3.43 3.90
C THR A 365 3.45 -3.31 4.71
N GLY A 366 3.87 -2.11 5.09
CA GLY A 366 5.09 -1.86 5.88
C GLY A 366 5.14 -2.63 7.21
N GLN A 367 3.99 -2.79 7.87
CA GLN A 367 3.85 -3.64 9.07
C GLN A 367 4.18 -5.10 8.73
N LEU A 368 3.57 -5.67 7.68
CA LEU A 368 3.85 -7.03 7.21
C LEU A 368 5.31 -7.24 6.82
N HIS A 369 5.92 -6.29 6.12
CA HIS A 369 7.31 -6.41 5.67
C HIS A 369 8.30 -6.52 6.84
N LYS A 370 7.98 -5.89 7.99
CA LYS A 370 8.85 -5.82 9.18
C LYS A 370 8.48 -6.83 10.25
N GLY A 371 7.19 -7.01 10.51
CA GLY A 371 6.65 -7.86 11.58
C GLY A 371 6.22 -9.25 11.11
N GLY A 372 5.98 -9.44 9.81
CA GLY A 372 5.43 -10.69 9.29
C GLY A 372 6.44 -11.83 9.13
N THR A 373 6.05 -12.90 8.44
CA THR A 373 6.95 -14.04 8.15
C THR A 373 8.25 -13.59 7.46
N ASN A 374 9.36 -14.29 7.68
CA ASN A 374 10.63 -13.98 7.00
C ASN A 374 10.75 -14.58 5.59
N LYS A 375 9.61 -14.71 4.91
CA LYS A 375 9.50 -15.22 3.54
C LYS A 375 9.62 -14.12 2.48
N GLY A 376 9.46 -12.86 2.88
CA GLY A 376 9.58 -11.70 1.99
C GLY A 376 11.04 -11.31 1.75
N PHE A 377 11.36 -10.98 0.51
CA PHE A 377 12.59 -10.29 0.15
C PHE A 377 12.26 -9.08 -0.71
N PHE A 378 13.00 -7.99 -0.51
CA PHE A 378 12.54 -6.65 -0.87
C PHE A 378 13.51 -5.96 -1.83
N LEU A 379 13.04 -5.64 -3.02
CA LEU A 379 13.77 -4.84 -3.99
C LEU A 379 13.27 -3.40 -3.88
N MET A 380 14.06 -2.56 -3.21
CA MET A 380 13.75 -1.14 -3.07
C MET A 380 14.28 -0.37 -4.27
N LEU A 381 13.37 0.27 -4.99
CA LEU A 381 13.69 1.09 -6.16
C LEU A 381 13.58 2.55 -5.79
N THR A 382 14.64 3.31 -6.07
CA THR A 382 14.63 4.76 -5.99
C THR A 382 15.08 5.34 -7.32
N SER A 383 14.79 6.61 -7.62
CA SER A 383 15.28 7.26 -8.85
C SER A 383 15.79 8.66 -8.57
N ASP A 384 16.45 9.27 -9.56
CA ASP A 384 16.69 10.71 -9.55
C ASP A 384 15.37 11.49 -9.40
N ILE A 385 15.47 12.67 -8.76
CA ILE A 385 14.34 13.58 -8.56
C ILE A 385 14.37 14.59 -9.71
N ALA A 386 13.60 14.31 -10.77
CA ALA A 386 13.58 15.15 -11.97
C ALA A 386 12.97 16.55 -11.73
N GLU A 387 11.98 16.64 -10.84
CA GLU A 387 11.30 17.89 -10.52
C GLU A 387 10.93 17.88 -9.03
N ASP A 388 11.28 18.94 -8.30
CA ASP A 388 11.09 19.03 -6.85
C ASP A 388 10.52 20.38 -6.41
N THR A 389 9.93 20.40 -5.22
CA THR A 389 9.37 21.62 -4.63
C THR A 389 9.49 21.58 -3.11
N GLY A 390 9.65 22.77 -2.50
CA GLY A 390 9.75 22.92 -1.05
C GLY A 390 8.45 22.62 -0.33
N ILE A 391 8.56 22.25 0.95
CA ILE A 391 7.41 22.13 1.85
C ILE A 391 7.38 23.39 2.73
N PRO A 392 6.30 24.19 2.73
CA PRO A 392 6.22 25.38 3.56
C PRO A 392 6.51 25.09 5.04
N GLY A 393 7.40 25.90 5.63
CA GLY A 393 7.81 25.76 7.03
C GLY A 393 8.73 24.57 7.33
N GLN A 394 9.28 23.88 6.32
CA GLN A 394 10.27 22.82 6.50
C GLN A 394 11.60 23.19 5.80
N PRO A 395 12.75 22.74 6.33
CA PRO A 395 14.06 22.99 5.72
C PRO A 395 14.38 22.06 4.54
N TYR A 396 13.48 21.13 4.21
CA TYR A 396 13.65 20.13 3.17
C TYR A 396 12.51 20.15 2.14
N THR A 397 12.77 19.58 0.97
CA THR A 397 11.79 19.43 -0.13
C THR A 397 10.98 18.15 -0.02
N PHE A 398 9.94 17.99 -0.84
CA PHE A 398 9.22 16.72 -0.97
C PHE A 398 10.13 15.59 -1.47
N GLY A 399 11.04 15.87 -2.40
CA GLY A 399 12.01 14.89 -2.90
C GLY A 399 12.99 14.43 -1.82
N MET A 400 13.50 15.35 -1.00
CA MET A 400 14.33 15.01 0.16
C MET A 400 13.57 14.19 1.19
N LEU A 401 12.32 14.56 1.50
CA LEU A 401 11.45 13.78 2.40
C LEU A 401 11.25 12.36 1.87
N MET A 402 10.90 12.19 0.60
CA MET A 402 10.70 10.87 -0.02
C MET A 402 11.98 10.02 0.02
N ARG A 403 13.16 10.61 -0.25
CA ARG A 403 14.44 9.91 -0.17
C ARG A 403 14.77 9.50 1.28
N ALA A 404 14.56 10.39 2.25
CA ALA A 404 14.73 10.09 3.66
C ALA A 404 13.77 8.98 4.15
N GLN A 405 12.55 8.94 3.61
CA GLN A 405 11.60 7.84 3.85
C GLN A 405 12.07 6.51 3.25
N ALA A 406 12.67 6.54 2.06
CA ALA A 406 13.25 5.35 1.45
C ALA A 406 14.40 4.78 2.27
N LEU A 407 15.35 5.63 2.66
CA LEU A 407 16.48 5.23 3.50
C LEU A 407 16.04 4.78 4.90
N GLY A 408 15.09 5.49 5.51
CA GLY A 408 14.56 5.13 6.82
C GLY A 408 13.86 3.76 6.80
N ASP A 409 13.12 3.44 5.74
CA ASP A 409 12.53 2.11 5.58
C ASP A 409 13.59 1.04 5.30
N PHE A 410 14.60 1.34 4.48
CA PHE A 410 15.72 0.44 4.20
C PHE A 410 16.44 0.02 5.49
N GLU A 411 16.75 0.98 6.37
CA GLU A 411 17.38 0.70 7.66
C GLU A 411 16.44 -0.04 8.62
N ALA A 412 15.14 0.26 8.63
CA ALA A 412 14.17 -0.52 9.39
C ALA A 412 14.13 -2.00 8.93
N LEU A 413 14.09 -2.25 7.62
CA LEU A 413 14.13 -3.61 7.07
C LEU A 413 15.44 -4.34 7.46
N ARG A 414 16.59 -3.67 7.39
CA ARG A 414 17.88 -4.23 7.81
C ARG A 414 17.93 -4.54 9.30
N LYS A 415 17.38 -3.67 10.16
CA LYS A 415 17.25 -3.90 11.61
C LYS A 415 16.47 -5.19 11.90
N HIS A 416 15.41 -5.46 11.14
CA HIS A 416 14.63 -6.70 11.19
C HIS A 416 15.25 -7.89 10.45
N ARG A 417 16.51 -7.76 10.00
CA ARG A 417 17.24 -8.79 9.23
C ARG A 417 16.47 -9.26 7.99
N ARG A 418 15.67 -8.37 7.41
CA ARG A 418 14.97 -8.62 6.15
C ARG A 418 15.96 -8.59 5.02
N ARG A 419 15.76 -9.49 4.05
CA ARG A 419 16.56 -9.48 2.82
C ARG A 419 16.09 -8.33 1.96
N VAL A 420 16.86 -7.25 1.95
CA VAL A 420 16.54 -6.04 1.19
C VAL A 420 17.73 -5.63 0.33
N LEU A 421 17.46 -5.24 -0.92
CA LEU A 421 18.43 -4.66 -1.84
C LEU A 421 17.86 -3.34 -2.37
N ARG A 422 18.65 -2.26 -2.26
CA ARG A 422 18.30 -0.96 -2.82
C ARG A 422 18.99 -0.76 -4.16
N VAL A 423 18.21 -0.49 -5.21
CA VAL A 423 18.67 -0.16 -6.55
C VAL A 423 18.18 1.25 -6.88
N HIS A 424 19.13 2.14 -7.19
CA HIS A 424 18.87 3.49 -7.62
C HIS A 424 18.92 3.56 -9.15
N LEU A 425 17.86 4.11 -9.75
CA LEU A 425 17.66 4.28 -11.18
C LEU A 425 18.10 5.70 -11.57
N SER A 426 19.29 5.80 -12.15
CA SER A 426 19.88 7.07 -12.57
C SER A 426 19.33 7.50 -13.93
N GLY A 427 19.14 8.80 -14.12
CA GLY A 427 18.53 9.38 -15.30
C GLY A 427 17.03 9.13 -15.35
N GLU A 428 16.52 8.81 -16.54
CA GLU A 428 15.09 8.58 -16.73
C GLU A 428 14.64 7.25 -16.11
N THR A 429 13.66 7.31 -15.19
CA THR A 429 13.12 6.12 -14.50
C THR A 429 12.71 4.99 -15.45
N PRO A 430 12.04 5.25 -16.60
CA PRO A 430 11.69 4.18 -17.53
C PRO A 430 12.90 3.44 -18.11
N MET A 431 14.00 4.14 -18.40
CA MET A 431 15.24 3.52 -18.88
C MET A 431 15.88 2.66 -17.80
N GLY A 432 15.90 3.13 -16.55
CA GLY A 432 16.39 2.35 -15.41
C GLY A 432 15.57 1.07 -15.18
N LEU A 433 14.24 1.15 -15.27
CA LEU A 433 13.37 -0.03 -15.16
C LEU A 433 13.60 -1.03 -16.30
N ALA A 434 13.79 -0.55 -17.54
CA ALA A 434 14.10 -1.41 -18.68
C ALA A 434 15.46 -2.11 -18.54
N ALA A 435 16.49 -1.39 -18.11
CA ALA A 435 17.82 -1.96 -17.87
C ALA A 435 17.80 -2.98 -16.72
N LEU A 436 17.02 -2.72 -15.66
CA LEU A 436 16.83 -3.68 -14.58
C LEU A 436 16.11 -4.94 -15.07
N GLU A 437 15.04 -4.80 -15.86
CA GLU A 437 14.33 -5.93 -16.45
C GLU A 437 15.24 -6.80 -17.34
N GLU A 438 16.03 -6.17 -18.21
CA GLU A 438 16.99 -6.85 -19.10
C GLU A 438 18.05 -7.61 -18.30
N LEU A 439 18.63 -6.96 -17.29
CA LEU A 439 19.62 -7.58 -16.43
C LEU A 439 19.02 -8.78 -15.69
N LEU A 440 17.83 -8.63 -15.08
CA LEU A 440 17.14 -9.73 -14.39
C LEU A 440 16.86 -10.90 -15.33
N ARG A 441 16.48 -10.65 -16.59
CA ARG A 441 16.20 -11.70 -17.58
C ARG A 441 17.41 -12.60 -17.85
N SER A 442 18.62 -12.07 -17.67
CA SER A 442 19.88 -12.82 -17.78
C SER A 442 20.27 -13.59 -16.52
N LEU A 443 19.75 -13.19 -15.35
CA LEU A 443 20.15 -13.69 -14.04
C LEU A 443 19.23 -14.77 -13.47
N ILE A 444 17.92 -14.71 -13.79
CA ILE A 444 16.87 -15.65 -13.35
C ILE A 444 16.13 -16.23 -14.56
#